data_AF-A0A2G3PF67-F1
#
_entry.id   AF-A0A2G3PF67-F1
#
_cell.length_a   1.000
_cell.length_b   1.000
_cell.length_c   1.000
_cell.angle_alpha   90.00
_cell.angle_beta   90.00
_cell.angle_gamma   90.00
#
_symmetry.space_group_name_H-M   'P 1'
#
loop_
_entity.id
_entity.type
_entity.pdbx_description
1 polymer ?
#
loop_
_entity_poly.entity_id
_entity_poly.type
_entity_poly.pdbx_seq_one_letter_code
_entity_poly.pdbx_strand_id
1 'polypeptide(L)'
;MSSNTRPASELSGRARQNQIYTDGVFGRKPKVPTNFDDLERAAKRKMSAKAWAYVAGGAGDGSTMRANRHALDSWAIVPRMLRDVSVRSLSTELFGQQLPAPILFSPVGAGGLVFPQADVHIGRAAAELGVPYIFSSQASAPMESTAAAMDEVSPGAPRWFQLYWSSDEQLVDSFLQRAEKCGAAAIVVTLDTTMLGWRPQDLNLGSLPFAQG
;
A
#
# COMPACT_ATOMS: atom_id res chain seq x y z
N MET A 1 -29.28 -11.32 -0.97
CA MET A 1 -27.85 -11.23 -1.34
C MET A 1 -27.06 -11.24 -0.04
N SER A 2 -26.46 -12.38 0.32
CA SER A 2 -25.67 -12.49 1.54
C SER A 2 -24.39 -11.68 1.37
N SER A 3 -24.20 -10.64 2.17
CA SER A 3 -22.96 -9.85 2.18
C SER A 3 -21.81 -10.79 2.53
N ASN A 4 -20.94 -11.08 1.57
CA ASN A 4 -19.78 -11.95 1.73
C ASN A 4 -18.62 -11.23 2.44
N THR A 5 -18.94 -10.41 3.43
CA THR A 5 -17.96 -9.76 4.31
C THR A 5 -17.49 -10.80 5.30
N ARG A 6 -16.30 -11.37 5.05
CA ARG A 6 -15.64 -12.26 6.02
C ARG A 6 -15.56 -11.53 7.37
N PRO A 7 -16.00 -12.15 8.47
CA PRO A 7 -15.97 -11.50 9.77
C PRO A 7 -14.52 -11.09 10.12
N ALA A 8 -14.35 -9.95 10.79
CA ALA A 8 -13.04 -9.41 11.15
C ALA A 8 -12.12 -10.40 11.89
N SER A 9 -12.71 -11.44 12.53
CA SER A 9 -12.00 -12.54 13.16
C SER A 9 -11.18 -13.41 12.18
N GLU A 10 -11.66 -13.60 10.95
CA GLU A 10 -11.01 -14.41 9.89
C GLU A 10 -9.82 -13.70 9.24
N LEU A 11 -9.77 -12.37 9.31
CA LEU A 11 -8.67 -11.55 8.77
C LEU A 11 -7.60 -11.22 9.83
N SER A 12 -7.74 -11.76 11.05
CA SER A 12 -6.77 -11.51 12.11
C SER A 12 -5.42 -12.19 11.85
N GLY A 13 -4.32 -11.55 12.30
CA GLY A 13 -2.97 -12.15 12.19
C GLY A 13 -2.87 -13.53 12.84
N ARG A 14 -3.63 -13.79 13.92
CA ARG A 14 -3.71 -15.11 14.56
C ARG A 14 -4.40 -16.14 13.67
N ALA A 15 -5.51 -15.79 13.02
CA ALA A 15 -6.17 -16.68 12.07
C ALA A 15 -5.24 -17.03 10.89
N ARG A 16 -4.53 -16.04 10.34
CA ARG A 16 -3.53 -16.27 9.30
C ARG A 16 -2.40 -17.18 9.75
N GLN A 17 -1.87 -16.98 10.96
CA GLN A 17 -0.84 -17.83 11.53
C GLN A 17 -1.32 -19.28 11.68
N ASN A 18 -2.52 -19.48 12.23
CA ASN A 18 -3.12 -20.80 12.37
C ASN A 18 -3.28 -21.49 11.00
N GLN A 19 -3.75 -20.76 9.98
CA GLN A 19 -3.87 -21.30 8.62
C GLN A 19 -2.52 -21.78 8.07
N ILE A 20 -1.46 -20.98 8.23
CA ILE A 20 -0.11 -21.36 7.78
C ILE A 20 0.36 -22.64 8.49
N TYR A 21 0.15 -22.76 9.81
CA TYR A 21 0.52 -23.97 10.54
C TYR A 21 -0.28 -25.19 10.10
N THR A 22 -1.61 -25.05 9.96
CA THR A 22 -2.48 -26.13 9.50
C THR A 22 -2.07 -26.62 8.12
N ASP A 23 -1.85 -25.71 7.16
CA ASP A 23 -1.34 -26.06 5.84
C ASP A 23 0.04 -26.74 5.90
N GLY A 24 0.89 -26.29 6.81
CA GLY A 24 2.22 -26.86 7.05
C GLY A 24 2.20 -28.30 7.54
N VAL A 25 1.22 -28.69 8.37
CA VAL A 25 1.01 -30.09 8.79
C VAL A 25 0.76 -31.00 7.59
N PHE A 26 0.15 -30.48 6.54
CA PHE A 26 -0.08 -31.19 5.26
C PHE A 26 1.05 -30.96 4.23
N GLY A 27 2.22 -30.50 4.66
CA GLY A 27 3.40 -30.32 3.82
C GLY A 27 3.36 -29.10 2.89
N ARG A 28 2.38 -28.19 3.05
CA ARG A 28 2.25 -27.00 2.22
C ARG A 28 2.98 -25.82 2.87
N LYS A 29 3.98 -25.27 2.17
CA LYS A 29 4.71 -24.07 2.61
C LYS A 29 4.00 -22.79 2.10
N PRO A 30 4.07 -21.67 2.83
CA PRO A 30 3.49 -20.41 2.37
C PRO A 30 4.20 -19.92 1.09
N LYS A 31 3.42 -19.44 0.11
CA LYS A 31 3.94 -18.89 -1.16
C LYS A 31 4.66 -17.55 -0.97
N VAL A 32 4.21 -16.75 0.00
CA VAL A 32 4.78 -15.45 0.36
C VAL A 32 5.65 -15.64 1.60
N PRO A 33 6.92 -15.20 1.60
CA PRO A 33 7.76 -15.26 2.79
C PRO A 33 7.12 -14.55 3.99
N THR A 34 7.32 -15.09 5.19
CA THR A 34 6.73 -14.57 6.44
C THR A 34 7.63 -13.56 7.15
N ASN A 35 8.79 -13.21 6.59
CA ASN A 35 9.67 -12.15 7.06
C ASN A 35 10.01 -11.17 5.91
N PHE A 36 10.37 -9.94 6.28
CA PHE A 36 10.57 -8.85 5.34
C PHE A 36 11.78 -9.08 4.42
N ASP A 37 12.92 -9.52 4.96
CA ASP A 37 14.16 -9.66 4.19
C ASP A 37 14.06 -10.73 3.09
N ASP A 38 13.37 -11.85 3.35
CA ASP A 38 13.10 -12.86 2.33
C ASP A 38 12.11 -12.35 1.27
N LEU A 39 11.11 -11.56 1.68
CA LEU A 39 10.14 -10.96 0.76
C LEU A 39 10.83 -9.96 -0.17
N GLU A 40 11.68 -9.08 0.37
CA GLU A 40 12.46 -8.11 -0.38
C GLU A 40 13.41 -8.82 -1.37
N ARG A 41 14.15 -9.83 -0.89
CA ARG A 41 15.03 -10.63 -1.76
C ARG A 41 14.25 -11.38 -2.85
N ALA A 42 13.06 -11.88 -2.54
CA ALA A 42 12.20 -12.52 -3.53
C ALA A 42 11.70 -11.52 -4.57
N ALA A 43 11.28 -10.32 -4.17
CA ALA A 43 10.86 -9.25 -5.06
C ALA A 43 12.01 -8.80 -5.97
N LYS A 44 13.20 -8.56 -5.42
CA LYS A 44 14.41 -8.20 -6.19
C LYS A 44 14.74 -9.21 -7.29
N ARG A 45 14.61 -10.52 -7.00
CA ARG A 45 14.85 -11.58 -7.99
C ARG A 45 13.81 -11.61 -9.12
N LYS A 46 12.63 -11.03 -8.91
CA LYS A 46 11.52 -11.05 -9.87
C LYS A 46 11.40 -9.76 -10.67
N MET A 47 11.82 -8.64 -10.11
CA MET A 47 11.76 -7.33 -10.76
C MET A 47 12.85 -7.16 -11.82
N SER A 48 12.57 -6.35 -12.83
CA SER A 48 13.62 -5.83 -13.73
C SER A 48 14.57 -4.91 -12.97
N ALA A 49 15.76 -4.66 -13.51
CA ALA A 49 16.71 -3.73 -12.91
C ALA A 49 16.12 -2.32 -12.75
N LYS A 50 15.36 -1.84 -13.74
CA LYS A 50 14.68 -0.52 -13.69
C LYS A 50 13.59 -0.48 -12.62
N ALA A 51 12.75 -1.51 -12.53
CA ALA A 51 11.71 -1.60 -11.51
C ALA A 51 12.29 -1.65 -10.10
N TRP A 52 13.33 -2.46 -9.91
CA TRP A 52 14.03 -2.55 -8.63
C TRP A 52 14.70 -1.23 -8.24
N ALA A 53 15.39 -0.57 -9.18
CA ALA A 53 16.01 0.73 -8.93
C ALA A 53 14.98 1.78 -8.49
N TYR A 54 13.82 1.82 -9.14
CA TYR A 54 12.77 2.77 -8.83
C TYR A 54 12.08 2.49 -7.47
N VAL A 55 11.82 1.22 -7.14
CA VAL A 55 11.12 0.85 -5.90
C VAL A 55 12.05 0.86 -4.68
N ALA A 56 13.24 0.28 -4.81
CA ALA A 56 14.17 0.13 -3.68
C ALA A 56 15.19 1.26 -3.58
N GLY A 57 15.40 2.05 -4.64
CA GLY A 57 16.36 3.14 -4.68
C GLY A 57 15.94 4.31 -3.81
N GLY A 58 16.93 5.02 -3.25
CA GLY A 58 16.73 6.19 -2.39
C GLY A 58 17.40 7.44 -2.95
N ALA A 59 17.17 8.56 -2.28
CA ALA A 59 17.95 9.76 -2.53
C ALA A 59 19.38 9.60 -1.99
N GLY A 60 20.35 10.13 -2.73
CA GLY A 60 21.78 10.09 -2.36
C GLY A 60 22.28 8.67 -2.10
N ASP A 61 22.95 8.49 -0.98
CA ASP A 61 23.48 7.19 -0.55
C ASP A 61 22.44 6.32 0.20
N GLY A 62 21.20 6.80 0.36
CA GLY A 62 20.14 6.13 1.10
C GLY A 62 20.27 6.21 2.63
N SER A 63 21.11 7.11 3.17
CA SER A 63 21.29 7.30 4.63
C SER A 63 19.98 7.58 5.37
N THR A 64 19.12 8.46 4.84
CA THR A 64 17.81 8.75 5.44
C THR A 64 16.89 7.51 5.48
N MET A 65 16.90 6.69 4.43
CA MET A 65 16.10 5.45 4.43
C MET A 65 16.56 4.48 5.52
N ARG A 66 17.87 4.34 5.70
CA ARG A 66 18.45 3.53 6.79
C ARG A 66 18.10 4.13 8.16
N ALA A 67 18.17 5.45 8.30
CA ALA A 67 17.81 6.16 9.52
C ALA A 67 16.32 5.96 9.88
N ASN A 68 15.41 5.99 8.90
CA ASN A 68 13.98 5.71 9.12
C ASN A 68 13.75 4.33 9.74
N ARG A 69 14.45 3.30 9.25
CA ARG A 69 14.38 1.96 9.83
C ARG A 69 14.97 1.92 11.23
N HIS A 70 16.16 2.48 11.41
CA HIS A 70 16.87 2.48 12.69
C HIS A 70 16.07 3.21 13.79
N ALA A 71 15.35 4.28 13.44
CA ALA A 71 14.49 5.00 14.36
C ALA A 71 13.33 4.16 14.92
N LEU A 72 12.89 3.11 14.23
CA LEU A 72 11.91 2.17 14.78
C LEU A 72 12.58 1.15 15.71
N ASP A 73 13.81 0.73 15.40
CA ASP A 73 14.58 -0.23 16.21
C ASP A 73 15.06 0.38 17.54
N SER A 74 15.06 1.71 17.68
CA SER A 74 15.38 2.38 18.94
C SER A 74 14.27 2.31 19.99
N TRP A 75 13.09 1.78 19.65
CA TRP A 75 11.95 1.63 20.56
C TRP A 75 11.66 0.17 20.87
N ALA A 76 11.22 -0.10 22.11
CA ALA A 76 10.83 -1.43 22.56
C ALA A 76 9.40 -1.45 23.09
N ILE A 77 8.65 -2.50 22.74
CA ILE A 77 7.34 -2.78 23.33
C ILE A 77 7.56 -3.48 24.67
N VAL A 78 7.10 -2.88 25.78
CA VAL A 78 7.22 -3.47 27.13
C VAL A 78 6.14 -4.55 27.33
N PRO A 79 6.50 -5.83 27.53
CA PRO A 79 5.52 -6.88 27.78
C PRO A 79 4.75 -6.65 29.10
N ARG A 80 3.42 -6.76 29.07
CA ARG A 80 2.56 -6.59 30.25
C ARG A 80 1.87 -7.91 30.60
N MET A 81 2.34 -8.55 31.68
CA MET A 81 1.80 -9.84 32.15
C MET A 81 0.47 -9.66 32.91
N LEU A 82 -0.28 -10.75 33.04
CA LEU A 82 -1.55 -10.81 33.79
C LEU A 82 -2.60 -9.79 33.31
N ARG A 83 -2.67 -9.59 31.98
CA ARG A 83 -3.72 -8.80 31.33
C ARG A 83 -4.60 -9.74 30.51
N ASP A 84 -5.91 -9.63 30.67
CA ASP A 84 -6.84 -10.33 29.81
C ASP A 84 -6.84 -9.66 28.43
N VAL A 85 -6.33 -10.40 27.44
CA VAL A 85 -6.26 -10.02 26.03
C VAL A 85 -6.92 -11.09 25.15
N SER A 86 -7.83 -11.89 25.73
CA SER A 86 -8.59 -12.92 25.02
C SER A 86 -9.32 -12.33 23.80
N VAL A 87 -9.90 -11.14 23.97
CA VAL A 87 -10.49 -10.31 22.91
C VAL A 87 -9.61 -9.09 22.67
N ARG A 88 -9.26 -8.82 21.40
CA ARG A 88 -8.46 -7.67 20.95
C ARG A 88 -9.16 -7.04 19.76
N SER A 89 -9.16 -5.72 19.70
CA SER A 89 -9.56 -4.98 18.51
C SER A 89 -8.41 -4.10 18.03
N LEU A 90 -8.18 -4.11 16.71
CA LEU A 90 -7.35 -3.11 16.03
C LEU A 90 -8.23 -2.04 15.36
N SER A 91 -9.56 -2.13 15.49
CA SER A 91 -10.46 -1.18 14.85
C SER A 91 -10.19 0.24 15.32
N THR A 92 -10.19 1.18 14.40
CA THR A 92 -10.07 2.62 14.69
C THR A 92 -11.05 3.40 13.85
N GLU A 93 -11.47 4.56 14.32
CA GLU A 93 -12.23 5.51 13.50
C GLU A 93 -11.26 6.55 12.92
N LEU A 94 -11.42 6.88 11.64
CA LEU A 94 -10.66 7.93 10.99
C LEU A 94 -11.56 8.66 9.97
N PHE A 95 -11.69 9.98 10.12
CA PHE A 95 -12.58 10.82 9.30
C PHE A 95 -14.04 10.31 9.22
N GLY A 96 -14.58 9.81 10.34
CA GLY A 96 -15.93 9.26 10.41
C GLY A 96 -16.08 7.85 9.80
N GLN A 97 -14.98 7.23 9.35
CA GLN A 97 -14.99 5.86 8.83
C GLN A 97 -14.43 4.88 9.85
N GLN A 98 -15.15 3.78 10.07
CA GLN A 98 -14.66 2.68 10.88
C GLN A 98 -13.72 1.80 10.07
N LEU A 99 -12.44 1.77 10.44
CA LEU A 99 -11.42 0.94 9.83
C LEU A 99 -11.15 -0.31 10.69
N PRO A 100 -10.86 -1.48 10.09
CA PRO A 100 -10.58 -2.72 10.82
C PRO A 100 -9.18 -2.75 11.47
N ALA A 101 -8.27 -1.90 11.00
CA ALA A 101 -6.90 -1.75 11.52
C ALA A 101 -6.38 -0.32 11.26
N PRO A 102 -5.44 0.20 12.07
CA PRO A 102 -4.89 1.55 11.91
C PRO A 102 -3.75 1.57 10.88
N ILE A 103 -4.00 1.01 9.70
CA ILE A 103 -3.04 0.91 8.60
C ILE A 103 -3.71 1.31 7.28
N LEU A 104 -2.90 1.79 6.35
CA LEU A 104 -3.32 2.31 5.05
C LEU A 104 -2.37 1.75 3.98
N PHE A 105 -2.86 1.56 2.75
CA PHE A 105 -1.96 1.42 1.60
C PHE A 105 -1.53 2.81 1.13
N SER A 106 -0.25 3.13 1.31
CA SER A 106 0.36 4.40 0.90
C SER A 106 0.29 4.61 -0.62
N PRO A 107 0.21 5.86 -1.11
CA PRO A 107 0.24 6.14 -2.54
C PRO A 107 1.63 5.83 -3.11
N VAL A 108 1.70 4.92 -4.07
CA VAL A 108 2.93 4.59 -4.79
C VAL A 108 2.67 4.76 -6.29
N GLY A 109 3.41 5.66 -6.92
CA GLY A 109 3.31 5.88 -8.37
C GLY A 109 4.09 4.84 -9.19
N ALA A 110 3.78 4.73 -10.47
CA ALA A 110 4.45 3.87 -11.45
C ALA A 110 4.54 2.38 -11.07
N GLY A 111 3.52 1.84 -10.37
CA GLY A 111 3.44 0.42 -10.00
C GLY A 111 3.54 -0.54 -11.20
N GLY A 112 3.16 -0.07 -12.39
CA GLY A 112 3.27 -0.77 -13.67
C GLY A 112 4.69 -1.23 -14.04
N LEU A 113 5.73 -0.60 -13.48
CA LEU A 113 7.11 -1.09 -13.60
C LEU A 113 7.31 -2.46 -12.95
N VAL A 114 6.60 -2.72 -11.85
CA VAL A 114 6.71 -3.96 -11.07
C VAL A 114 5.83 -5.04 -11.67
N PHE A 115 4.58 -4.70 -11.95
CA PHE A 115 3.59 -5.62 -12.50
C PHE A 115 2.50 -4.86 -13.25
N PRO A 116 2.03 -5.35 -14.42
CA PRO A 116 0.93 -4.70 -15.13
C PRO A 116 -0.29 -4.50 -14.23
N GLN A 117 -0.92 -3.32 -14.30
CA GLN A 117 -2.09 -2.99 -13.49
C GLN A 117 -1.89 -3.15 -11.97
N ALA A 118 -0.67 -2.91 -11.46
CA ALA A 118 -0.34 -3.06 -10.05
C ALA A 118 -1.34 -2.36 -9.12
N ASP A 119 -1.75 -1.13 -9.45
CA ASP A 119 -2.73 -0.36 -8.67
C ASP A 119 -4.07 -1.09 -8.52
N VAL A 120 -4.54 -1.75 -9.57
CA VAL A 120 -5.79 -2.54 -9.56
C VAL A 120 -5.65 -3.73 -8.62
N HIS A 121 -4.52 -4.44 -8.68
CA HIS A 121 -4.25 -5.57 -7.78
C HIS A 121 -4.15 -5.15 -6.32
N ILE A 122 -3.47 -4.03 -6.04
CA ILE A 122 -3.36 -3.46 -4.69
C ILE A 122 -4.73 -3.01 -4.20
N GLY A 123 -5.51 -2.32 -5.04
CA GLY A 123 -6.87 -1.90 -4.72
C GLY A 123 -7.76 -3.08 -4.32
N ARG A 124 -7.76 -4.16 -5.10
CA ARG A 124 -8.51 -5.38 -4.75
C ARG A 124 -8.09 -5.94 -3.39
N ALA A 125 -6.78 -6.02 -3.11
CA ALA A 125 -6.28 -6.48 -1.81
C ALA A 125 -6.71 -5.54 -0.66
N ALA A 126 -6.68 -4.23 -0.88
CA ALA A 126 -7.15 -3.25 0.09
C ALA A 126 -8.66 -3.39 0.38
N ALA A 127 -9.45 -3.60 -0.66
CA ALA A 127 -10.89 -3.87 -0.55
C ALA A 127 -11.20 -5.18 0.18
N GLU A 128 -10.44 -6.26 -0.09
CA GLU A 128 -10.57 -7.53 0.65
C GLU A 128 -10.28 -7.37 2.14
N LEU A 129 -9.34 -6.48 2.49
CA LEU A 129 -8.93 -6.21 3.87
C LEU A 129 -9.77 -5.12 4.55
N GLY A 130 -10.57 -4.36 3.79
CA GLY A 130 -11.35 -3.23 4.27
C GLY A 130 -10.51 -2.04 4.77
N VAL A 131 -9.24 -1.95 4.35
CA VAL A 131 -8.35 -0.84 4.73
C VAL A 131 -8.19 0.16 3.57
N PRO A 132 -7.95 1.46 3.84
CA PRO A 132 -7.91 2.46 2.78
C PRO A 132 -6.79 2.23 1.78
N TYR A 133 -7.10 2.30 0.48
CA TYR A 133 -6.11 2.52 -0.57
C TYR A 133 -6.05 3.99 -0.98
N ILE A 134 -4.86 4.57 -0.98
CA ILE A 134 -4.63 5.93 -1.43
C ILE A 134 -4.14 5.87 -2.89
N PHE A 135 -5.00 6.25 -3.83
CA PHE A 135 -4.63 6.31 -5.25
C PHE A 135 -3.57 7.38 -5.48
N SER A 136 -2.50 7.06 -6.22
CA SER A 136 -1.48 8.04 -6.59
C SER A 136 -1.93 8.89 -7.78
N SER A 137 -1.59 10.18 -7.79
CA SER A 137 -1.67 11.01 -9.01
C SER A 137 -0.81 10.45 -10.16
N GLN A 138 0.21 9.65 -9.84
CA GLN A 138 1.10 8.97 -10.79
C GLN A 138 0.88 7.45 -10.80
N ALA A 139 -0.33 7.00 -10.52
CA ALA A 139 -0.71 5.59 -10.62
C ALA A 139 -0.51 5.05 -12.05
N SER A 140 -0.27 3.75 -12.17
CA SER A 140 -0.13 3.04 -13.45
C SER A 140 -1.45 2.60 -14.06
N ALA A 141 -2.56 2.76 -13.34
CA ALA A 141 -3.92 2.57 -13.83
C ALA A 141 -4.79 3.78 -13.43
N PRO A 142 -5.83 4.12 -14.22
CA PRO A 142 -6.79 5.14 -13.83
C PRO A 142 -7.44 4.82 -12.48
N MET A 143 -7.68 5.86 -11.67
CA MET A 143 -8.33 5.70 -10.36
C MET A 143 -9.74 5.10 -10.52
N GLU A 144 -10.43 5.38 -11.61
CA GLU A 144 -11.76 4.87 -11.93
C GLU A 144 -11.75 3.35 -12.10
N SER A 145 -10.79 2.82 -12.85
CA SER A 145 -10.65 1.37 -13.06
C SER A 145 -10.29 0.66 -11.76
N THR A 146 -9.44 1.30 -10.94
CA THR A 146 -9.06 0.78 -9.63
C THR A 146 -10.25 0.78 -8.66
N ALA A 147 -11.00 1.87 -8.59
CA ALA A 147 -12.21 2.00 -7.77
C ALA A 147 -13.27 0.97 -8.17
N ALA A 148 -13.52 0.78 -9.47
CA ALA A 148 -14.43 -0.24 -9.96
C ALA A 148 -13.99 -1.65 -9.53
N ALA A 149 -12.71 -1.98 -9.65
CA ALA A 149 -12.17 -3.27 -9.21
C ALA A 149 -12.24 -3.46 -7.68
N MET A 150 -12.11 -2.38 -6.91
CA MET A 150 -12.35 -2.41 -5.46
C MET A 150 -13.82 -2.70 -5.16
N ASP A 151 -14.75 -2.05 -5.87
CA ASP A 151 -16.19 -2.24 -5.67
C ASP A 151 -16.69 -3.62 -6.09
N GLU A 152 -16.03 -4.28 -7.06
CA GLU A 152 -16.27 -5.70 -7.37
C GLU A 152 -15.93 -6.63 -6.19
N VAL A 153 -14.97 -6.26 -5.36
CA VAL A 153 -14.54 -7.05 -4.19
C VAL A 153 -15.39 -6.71 -2.98
N SER A 154 -15.49 -5.42 -2.65
CA SER A 154 -16.25 -4.90 -1.52
C SER A 154 -16.79 -3.51 -1.89
N PRO A 155 -18.09 -3.40 -2.23
CA PRO A 155 -18.71 -2.13 -2.58
C PRO A 155 -18.50 -1.09 -1.49
N GLY A 156 -18.00 0.10 -1.88
CA GLY A 156 -17.71 1.18 -0.94
C GLY A 156 -16.44 0.97 -0.11
N ALA A 157 -15.55 0.05 -0.51
CA ALA A 157 -14.25 -0.14 0.15
C ALA A 157 -13.52 1.20 0.34
N PRO A 158 -12.98 1.48 1.54
CA PRO A 158 -12.33 2.76 1.84
C PRO A 158 -11.22 3.10 0.84
N ARG A 159 -11.23 4.33 0.36
CA ARG A 159 -10.25 4.82 -0.62
C ARG A 159 -10.07 6.33 -0.48
N TRP A 160 -8.85 6.80 -0.71
CA TRP A 160 -8.47 8.21 -0.73
C TRP A 160 -7.72 8.51 -2.02
N PHE A 161 -7.44 9.79 -2.28
CA PHE A 161 -6.66 10.20 -3.43
C PHE A 161 -5.48 11.06 -3.00
N GLN A 162 -4.29 10.73 -3.49
CA GLN A 162 -3.10 11.54 -3.33
C GLN A 162 -2.99 12.52 -4.50
N LEU A 163 -2.89 13.81 -4.17
CA LEU A 163 -2.75 14.90 -5.13
C LEU A 163 -1.29 15.41 -5.12
N TYR A 164 -0.64 15.33 -6.28
CA TYR A 164 0.49 16.21 -6.60
C TYR A 164 -0.08 17.50 -7.18
N TRP A 165 0.15 18.63 -6.50
CA TRP A 165 -0.40 19.91 -6.92
C TRP A 165 0.24 20.36 -8.24
N SER A 166 -0.58 20.63 -9.26
CA SER A 166 -0.15 21.15 -10.55
C SER A 166 -0.26 22.68 -10.56
N SER A 167 0.57 23.35 -11.34
CA SER A 167 0.36 24.78 -11.65
C SER A 167 -0.85 25.03 -12.55
N ASP A 168 -1.38 23.98 -13.17
CA ASP A 168 -2.64 24.00 -13.91
C ASP A 168 -3.81 23.69 -12.98
N GLU A 169 -4.52 24.73 -12.54
CA GLU A 169 -5.67 24.63 -11.64
C GLU A 169 -6.83 23.84 -12.26
N GLN A 170 -7.01 23.87 -13.59
CA GLN A 170 -8.08 23.08 -14.24
C GLN A 170 -7.79 21.59 -14.15
N LEU A 171 -6.51 21.20 -14.21
CA LEU A 171 -6.09 19.82 -13.98
C LEU A 171 -6.31 19.40 -12.53
N VAL A 172 -6.02 20.28 -11.57
CA VAL A 172 -6.29 20.03 -10.14
C VAL A 172 -7.77 19.81 -9.91
N ASP A 173 -8.63 20.71 -10.40
CA ASP A 173 -10.09 20.58 -10.32
C ASP A 173 -10.59 19.27 -10.93
N SER A 174 -10.05 18.91 -12.10
CA SER A 174 -10.38 17.64 -12.78
C SER A 174 -10.04 16.43 -11.92
N PHE A 175 -8.85 16.38 -11.30
CA PHE A 175 -8.47 15.29 -10.41
C PHE A 175 -9.36 15.20 -9.18
N LEU A 176 -9.67 16.33 -8.53
CA LEU A 176 -10.51 16.35 -7.33
C LEU A 176 -11.94 15.88 -7.64
N GLN A 177 -12.54 16.35 -8.74
CA GLN A 177 -13.86 15.92 -9.17
C GLN A 177 -13.90 14.42 -9.50
N ARG A 178 -12.85 13.89 -10.13
CA ARG A 178 -12.74 12.46 -10.45
C ARG A 178 -12.56 11.61 -9.19
N ALA A 179 -11.73 12.06 -8.25
CA ALA A 179 -11.54 11.41 -6.97
C ALA A 179 -12.86 11.33 -6.18
N GLU A 180 -13.61 12.43 -6.10
CA GLU A 180 -14.93 12.47 -5.48
C GLU A 180 -15.89 11.49 -6.14
N LYS A 181 -15.98 11.47 -7.49
CA LYS A 181 -16.82 10.52 -8.24
C LYS A 181 -16.42 9.06 -8.01
N CYS A 182 -15.15 8.80 -7.76
CA CYS A 182 -14.67 7.45 -7.41
C CYS A 182 -15.01 7.05 -5.96
N GLY A 183 -15.54 7.96 -5.14
CA GLY A 183 -15.84 7.74 -3.73
C GLY A 183 -14.64 7.96 -2.80
N ALA A 184 -13.65 8.75 -3.22
CA ALA A 184 -12.53 9.09 -2.34
C ALA A 184 -13.00 9.94 -1.15
N ALA A 185 -12.74 9.47 0.07
CA ALA A 185 -13.22 10.12 1.30
C ALA A 185 -12.25 11.16 1.86
N ALA A 186 -11.02 11.20 1.36
CA ALA A 186 -10.01 12.17 1.76
C ALA A 186 -9.03 12.43 0.61
N ILE A 187 -8.40 13.61 0.68
CA ILE A 187 -7.32 14.02 -0.21
C ILE A 187 -6.02 14.09 0.58
N VAL A 188 -4.97 13.48 0.05
CA VAL A 188 -3.61 13.53 0.59
C VAL A 188 -2.77 14.44 -0.30
N VAL A 189 -2.52 15.67 0.13
CA VAL A 189 -1.67 16.60 -0.64
C VAL A 189 -0.20 16.33 -0.34
N THR A 190 0.56 15.90 -1.35
CA THR A 190 1.99 15.59 -1.19
C THR A 190 2.83 16.81 -1.54
N LEU A 191 3.58 17.33 -0.56
CA LEU A 191 4.33 18.59 -0.66
C LEU A 191 5.84 18.42 -0.73
N ASP A 192 6.35 17.21 -0.54
CA ASP A 192 7.79 16.91 -0.40
C ASP A 192 8.46 16.43 -1.70
N THR A 193 7.73 16.41 -2.82
CA THR A 193 8.23 15.99 -4.14
C THR A 193 7.99 17.07 -5.20
N THR A 194 8.28 18.33 -4.88
CA THR A 194 8.20 19.45 -5.84
C THR A 194 9.30 19.42 -6.88
N MET A 195 10.41 18.74 -6.59
CA MET A 195 11.49 18.42 -7.51
C MET A 195 11.88 16.95 -7.34
N LEU A 196 12.37 16.34 -8.42
CA LEU A 196 12.89 14.98 -8.35
C LEU A 196 14.16 14.94 -7.50
N GLY A 197 14.19 14.05 -6.52
CA GLY A 197 15.39 13.81 -5.71
C GLY A 197 16.52 13.20 -6.54
N TRP A 198 17.77 13.43 -6.12
CA TRP A 198 18.93 12.79 -6.73
C TRP A 198 18.98 11.31 -6.33
N ARG A 199 18.55 10.40 -7.21
CA ARG A 199 18.46 8.95 -6.96
C ARG A 199 19.45 8.18 -7.82
N PRO A 200 20.66 7.85 -7.32
CA PRO A 200 21.72 7.26 -8.15
C PRO A 200 21.33 5.96 -8.84
N GLN A 201 20.49 5.12 -8.24
CA GLN A 201 20.05 3.85 -8.85
C GLN A 201 19.22 4.09 -10.12
N ASP A 202 18.36 5.11 -10.12
CA ASP A 202 17.58 5.50 -11.30
C ASP A 202 18.47 6.22 -12.33
N LEU A 203 19.32 7.15 -11.87
CA LEU A 203 20.22 7.95 -12.70
C LEU A 203 21.23 7.09 -13.47
N ASN A 204 21.83 6.09 -12.82
CA ASN A 204 22.79 5.17 -13.45
C ASN A 204 22.15 4.31 -14.56
N LEU A 205 20.83 4.19 -14.57
CA LEU A 205 20.07 3.48 -15.60
C LEU A 205 19.43 4.42 -16.63
N GLY A 206 19.55 5.74 -16.45
CA GLY A 206 18.83 6.74 -17.23
C GLY A 206 17.31 6.52 -17.19
N SER A 207 16.79 6.02 -16.08
CA SER A 207 15.39 5.58 -15.95
C SER A 207 14.54 6.65 -15.29
N LEU A 208 13.54 7.17 -16.01
CA LEU A 208 12.53 8.07 -15.48
C LEU A 208 11.13 7.55 -15.86
N PRO A 209 10.47 6.75 -15.00
CA PRO A 209 9.24 6.05 -15.37
C PRO A 209 8.07 6.96 -15.73
N PHE A 210 8.09 8.20 -15.26
CA PHE A 210 7.03 9.18 -15.49
C PHE A 210 7.16 9.91 -16.83
N ALA A 211 8.30 9.78 -17.53
CA ALA A 211 8.54 10.44 -18.81
C ALA A 211 8.04 9.63 -20.02
N GLN A 212 7.67 8.36 -19.81
CA GLN A 212 7.04 7.51 -20.82
C GLN A 212 5.57 7.33 -20.42
N GLY A 213 4.81 8.42 -20.50
CA GLY A 213 3.36 8.48 -20.38
C GLY A 213 2.75 8.94 -21.69
#